data_AF-A0A382B1Z9-F1
#
_entry.id   AF-A0A382B1Z9-F1
#
_cell.length_a   1.000
_cell.length_b   1.000
_cell.length_c   1.000
_cell.angle_alpha   90.00
_cell.angle_beta   90.00
_cell.angle_gamma   90.00
#
_symmetry.space_group_name_H-M   'P 1'
#
loop_
_entity.id
_entity.type
_entity.pdbx_description
1 polymer ?
#
loop_
_entity_poly.entity_id
_entity_poly.type
_entity_poly.pdbx_seq_one_letter_code
_entity_poly.pdbx_strand_id
1 'polypeptide(L)'
;MLLAGAVSLMGAEASAVEAIGVVTYALKTPRLVVYSVDSSELAKEWARGHERDRPGVRVKFGSRVVLQLAKGTTLDQVMRGSLLKPDREFAPNLFILQAPN
;
A
#
# COMPACT_ATOMS: atom_id res chain seq x y z
N MET A 1 22.78 35.62 54.18
CA MET A 1 21.58 35.02 54.79
C MET A 1 20.52 35.01 53.71
N LEU A 2 20.22 33.90 53.02
CA LEU A 2 19.63 32.61 53.41
C LEU A 2 18.24 32.57 52.76
N LEU A 3 18.05 31.79 51.69
CA LEU A 3 17.23 30.56 51.72
C LEU A 3 16.92 30.03 50.32
N ALA A 4 17.12 28.73 50.21
CA ALA A 4 16.74 27.83 49.14
C ALA A 4 15.22 27.72 48.97
N GLY A 5 14.79 27.17 47.84
CA GLY A 5 13.43 26.67 47.68
C GLY A 5 13.17 26.09 46.29
N ALA A 6 13.29 24.77 46.17
CA ALA A 6 13.02 23.97 44.98
C ALA A 6 11.51 23.87 44.65
N VAL A 7 11.15 23.38 43.45
CA VAL A 7 10.52 22.05 43.25
C VAL A 7 10.24 21.80 41.76
N SER A 8 10.59 20.59 41.38
CA SER A 8 10.29 19.79 40.19
C SER A 8 8.86 19.92 39.63
N LEU A 9 8.71 19.91 38.30
CA LEU A 9 7.96 18.87 37.57
C LEU A 9 8.07 19.14 36.07
N MET A 10 8.88 18.39 35.35
CA MET A 10 8.68 18.22 33.91
C MET A 10 8.77 16.73 33.57
N GLY A 11 7.94 15.97 34.27
CA GLY A 11 7.34 14.78 33.67
C GLY A 11 6.24 15.26 32.74
N ALA A 12 6.54 15.27 31.45
CA ALA A 12 5.54 15.15 30.41
C ALA A 12 6.13 14.24 29.34
N GLU A 13 6.23 12.95 29.67
CA GLU A 13 6.09 11.92 28.65
C GLU A 13 4.67 12.04 28.10
N ALA A 14 4.53 12.79 27.02
CA ALA A 14 3.39 12.79 26.14
C ALA A 14 3.94 13.22 24.78
N SER A 15 3.74 12.49 23.70
CA SER A 15 2.71 11.50 23.42
C SER A 15 3.29 10.59 22.36
N ALA A 16 2.92 9.31 22.38
CA ALA A 16 3.04 8.47 21.21
C ALA A 16 2.55 9.24 19.99
N VAL A 17 3.42 9.45 19.01
CA VAL A 17 3.00 9.98 17.71
C VAL A 17 2.46 8.78 16.94
N GLU A 18 1.22 8.38 17.26
CA GLU A 18 0.38 7.70 16.27
C GLU A 18 -0.05 8.77 15.26
N ALA A 19 0.73 8.94 14.20
CA ALA A 19 0.37 9.80 13.09
C ALA A 19 1.08 9.24 11.83
N ILE A 20 0.41 8.84 10.75
CA ILE A 20 -0.98 8.98 10.31
C ILE A 20 -1.24 7.73 9.45
N GLY A 21 -2.35 7.01 9.68
CA GLY A 21 -2.80 5.96 8.76
C GLY A 21 -3.13 6.58 7.40
N VAL A 22 -2.19 6.53 6.46
CA VAL A 22 -2.40 7.08 5.12
C VAL A 22 -3.22 6.09 4.29
N VAL A 23 -4.40 6.53 3.87
CA VAL A 23 -5.25 5.83 2.90
C VAL A 23 -5.74 6.84 1.86
N THR A 24 -5.37 6.65 0.59
CA THR A 24 -5.87 7.44 -0.53
C THR A 24 -6.12 6.55 -1.76
N TYR A 25 -7.29 6.73 -2.40
CA TYR A 25 -7.73 5.98 -3.60
C TYR A 25 -8.31 6.90 -4.67
N ALA A 26 -8.12 6.54 -5.94
CA ALA A 26 -9.13 6.72 -7.00
C ALA A 26 -8.79 5.79 -8.17
N LEU A 27 -9.60 4.76 -8.40
CA LEU A 27 -9.47 3.82 -9.51
C LEU A 27 -10.55 4.10 -10.57
N LYS A 28 -10.11 4.60 -11.73
CA LYS A 28 -10.75 4.41 -13.05
C LYS A 28 -9.73 4.76 -14.14
N THR A 29 -9.46 3.84 -15.07
CA THR A 29 -8.61 4.10 -16.25
C THR A 29 -9.43 4.01 -17.55
N PRO A 30 -10.18 5.06 -17.94
CA PRO A 30 -10.92 5.11 -19.20
C PRO A 30 -10.03 5.40 -20.43
N ARG A 31 -8.71 5.27 -20.28
CA ARG A 31 -7.69 5.60 -21.30
C ARG A 31 -6.57 4.57 -21.17
N LEU A 32 -6.05 4.09 -22.30
CA LEU A 32 -4.89 3.21 -22.33
C LEU A 32 -3.71 3.92 -21.66
N VAL A 33 -3.09 3.27 -20.68
CA VAL A 33 -1.84 3.72 -20.06
C VAL A 33 -0.78 2.69 -20.38
N VAL A 34 0.29 3.11 -21.06
CA VAL A 34 1.42 2.24 -21.41
C VAL A 34 2.59 2.54 -20.49
N TYR A 35 3.15 1.50 -19.88
CA TYR A 35 4.35 1.59 -19.06
C TYR A 35 5.55 0.98 -19.78
N SER A 36 6.69 1.64 -19.68
CA SER A 36 7.98 1.10 -20.11
C SER A 36 8.70 0.52 -18.90
N VAL A 37 9.08 -0.75 -19.00
CA VAL A 37 9.83 -1.50 -18.00
C VAL A 37 11.04 -2.13 -18.69
N ASP A 38 12.21 -2.01 -18.09
CA ASP A 38 13.40 -2.71 -18.55
C ASP A 38 13.24 -4.21 -18.26
N SER A 39 13.47 -5.06 -19.26
CA SER A 39 13.33 -6.51 -19.10
C SER A 39 14.25 -7.09 -18.02
N SER A 40 15.40 -6.46 -17.77
CA SER A 40 16.32 -6.86 -16.68
C SER A 40 15.76 -6.58 -15.29
N GLU A 41 14.74 -5.73 -15.16
CA GLU A 41 14.08 -5.43 -13.89
C GLU A 41 12.96 -6.44 -13.56
N LEU A 42 12.48 -7.22 -14.53
CA LEU A 42 11.34 -8.14 -14.34
C LEU A 42 11.64 -9.33 -13.43
N ALA A 43 12.91 -9.73 -13.30
CA ALA A 43 13.33 -10.79 -12.39
C ALA A 43 13.51 -10.33 -10.93
N LYS A 44 13.28 -9.05 -10.65
CA LYS A 44 13.44 -8.46 -9.31
C LYS A 44 12.10 -8.47 -8.59
N GLU A 45 12.14 -8.49 -7.26
CA GLU A 45 10.96 -8.36 -6.40
C GLU A 45 10.12 -7.12 -6.74
N TRP A 46 10.79 -6.05 -7.16
CA TRP A 46 10.17 -4.82 -7.63
C TRP A 46 10.77 -4.40 -8.97
N ALA A 47 9.97 -4.42 -10.03
CA ALA A 47 10.37 -3.95 -11.35
C ALA A 47 10.07 -2.45 -11.50
N ARG A 48 11.11 -1.64 -11.72
CA ARG A 48 10.93 -0.19 -11.91
C ARG A 48 10.41 0.10 -13.30
N GLY A 49 9.42 0.98 -13.38
CA GLY A 49 8.86 1.45 -14.63
C GLY A 49 8.54 2.93 -14.62
N HIS A 50 8.10 3.41 -15.77
CA HIS A 50 7.54 4.74 -15.91
C HIS A 50 6.45 4.72 -16.97
N GLU A 51 5.52 5.65 -16.85
CA GLU A 51 4.50 5.84 -17.88
C GLU A 51 5.17 6.39 -19.14
N ARG A 52 4.95 5.74 -20.29
CA ARG A 52 5.59 6.08 -21.55
C ARG A 52 5.28 7.52 -21.97
N ASP A 53 4.01 7.90 -21.85
CA ASP A 53 3.52 9.20 -22.30
C ASP A 53 3.72 10.29 -21.23
N ARG A 54 4.17 9.93 -20.01
CA ARG A 54 4.48 10.84 -18.90
C ARG A 54 5.73 10.37 -18.13
N PRO A 55 6.95 10.59 -18.65
CA PRO A 55 8.19 10.03 -18.09
C PRO A 55 8.51 10.44 -16.63
N GLY A 56 7.92 11.53 -16.14
CA GLY A 56 8.02 11.95 -14.74
C GLY A 56 7.21 11.07 -13.77
N VAL A 57 6.26 10.28 -14.27
CA VAL A 57 5.45 9.34 -13.49
C VAL A 57 6.19 8.02 -13.37
N ARG A 58 6.87 7.82 -12.23
CA ARG A 58 7.59 6.59 -11.90
C ARG A 58 6.69 5.63 -11.13
N VAL A 59 6.81 4.34 -11.43
CA VAL A 59 6.06 3.28 -10.76
C VAL A 59 6.97 2.10 -10.42
N LYS A 60 6.53 1.26 -9.47
CA LYS A 60 7.14 -0.03 -9.19
C LYS A 60 6.08 -1.11 -9.34
N PHE A 61 6.34 -2.08 -10.20
CA PHE A 61 5.53 -3.29 -10.31
C PHE A 61 6.06 -4.32 -9.33
N GLY A 62 5.16 -4.89 -8.53
CA GLY A 62 5.48 -5.99 -7.64
C GLY A 62 4.41 -7.07 -7.77
N SER A 63 4.45 -8.05 -6.88
CA SER A 63 3.58 -9.23 -6.92
C SER A 63 2.21 -9.03 -6.25
N ARG A 64 1.77 -7.78 -6.02
CA ARG A 64 0.45 -7.47 -5.43
C ARG A 64 -0.60 -7.18 -6.50
N VAL A 65 -1.78 -7.76 -6.35
CA VAL A 65 -2.94 -7.60 -7.24
C VAL A 65 -4.11 -7.00 -6.45
N VAL A 66 -4.83 -6.06 -7.04
CA VAL A 66 -6.08 -5.52 -6.46
C VAL A 66 -7.26 -6.26 -7.08
N LEU A 67 -8.08 -6.90 -6.25
CA LEU A 67 -9.29 -7.61 -6.65
C LEU A 67 -10.53 -6.91 -6.09
N GLN A 68 -11.42 -6.44 -6.97
CA GLN A 68 -12.74 -5.94 -6.58
C GLN A 68 -13.79 -7.03 -6.81
N LEU A 69 -14.53 -7.39 -5.76
CA LEU A 69 -15.63 -8.34 -5.82
C LEU A 69 -16.96 -7.63 -6.11
N ALA A 70 -17.82 -8.32 -6.86
CA ALA A 70 -19.21 -7.92 -6.99
C ALA A 70 -19.94 -8.10 -5.65
N LYS A 71 -20.98 -7.29 -5.44
CA LYS A 71 -21.80 -7.38 -4.22
C LYS A 71 -22.38 -8.79 -4.08
N GLY A 72 -22.17 -9.41 -2.91
CA GLY A 72 -22.68 -10.76 -2.60
C GLY A 72 -21.75 -11.90 -3.01
N THR A 73 -20.62 -11.62 -3.66
CA THR A 73 -19.56 -12.61 -3.93
C THR A 73 -18.58 -12.65 -2.77
N THR A 74 -18.20 -13.86 -2.33
CA THR A 74 -17.18 -14.01 -1.28
C THR A 74 -15.79 -14.23 -1.87
N LEU A 75 -14.76 -13.84 -1.13
CA LEU A 75 -13.37 -14.06 -1.54
C LEU A 75 -13.07 -15.54 -1.75
N ASP A 76 -13.51 -16.42 -0.83
CA ASP A 76 -13.28 -17.87 -0.91
C ASP A 76 -13.84 -18.52 -2.16
N GLN A 77 -14.98 -18.02 -2.67
CA GLN A 77 -15.56 -18.51 -3.92
C GLN A 77 -14.65 -18.21 -5.12
N VAL A 78 -14.06 -16.99 -5.16
CA VAL A 78 -13.20 -16.54 -6.27
C VAL A 78 -11.79 -17.13 -6.17
N MET A 79 -11.30 -17.38 -4.96
CA MET A 79 -9.92 -17.84 -4.73
C MET A 79 -9.73 -19.35 -4.91
N ARG A 80 -10.80 -20.10 -5.15
CA ARG A 80 -10.73 -21.56 -5.29
C ARG A 80 -9.82 -21.98 -6.45
N GLY A 81 -8.74 -22.68 -6.14
CA GLY A 81 -7.75 -23.14 -7.13
C GLY A 81 -6.79 -22.04 -7.63
N SER A 82 -6.86 -20.83 -7.07
CA SER A 82 -5.91 -19.76 -7.37
C SER A 82 -4.57 -19.99 -6.67
N LEU A 83 -3.47 -19.62 -7.33
CA LEU A 83 -2.14 -19.55 -6.72
C LEU A 83 -1.91 -18.25 -5.94
N LEU A 84 -2.80 -17.26 -6.09
CA LEU A 84 -2.76 -16.02 -5.33
C LEU A 84 -3.14 -16.29 -3.87
N LYS A 85 -2.54 -15.54 -2.95
CA LYS A 85 -2.89 -15.58 -1.53
C LYS A 85 -3.56 -14.27 -1.12
N PRO A 86 -4.62 -14.31 -0.30
CA PRO A 86 -5.13 -13.08 0.32
C PRO A 86 -4.03 -12.43 1.18
N ASP A 87 -3.77 -11.14 0.97
CA ASP A 87 -2.88 -10.33 1.82
C ASP A 87 -3.74 -9.59 2.87
N ARG A 88 -4.69 -8.78 2.41
CA ARG A 88 -5.64 -8.05 3.27
C ARG A 88 -6.89 -7.62 2.52
N GLU A 89 -7.99 -7.46 3.24
CA GLU A 89 -9.12 -6.65 2.77
C GLU A 89 -8.78 -5.18 2.97
N PHE A 90 -8.99 -4.40 1.93
CA PHE A 90 -8.51 -3.03 1.82
C PHE A 90 -9.63 -2.00 1.91
N ALA A 91 -10.80 -2.37 1.37
CA ALA A 91 -12.07 -1.71 1.56
C ALA A 91 -13.16 -2.78 1.36
N PRO A 92 -14.43 -2.54 1.74
CA PRO A 92 -15.49 -3.52 1.54
C PRO A 92 -15.52 -4.05 0.09
N ASN A 93 -15.34 -5.36 -0.07
CA ASN A 93 -15.25 -6.04 -1.37
C ASN A 93 -14.02 -5.69 -2.23
N LEU A 94 -12.98 -5.06 -1.68
CA LEU A 94 -11.75 -4.74 -2.38
C LEU A 94 -10.58 -5.36 -1.63
N PHE A 95 -9.90 -6.31 -2.25
CA PHE A 95 -8.86 -7.13 -1.63
C PHE A 95 -7.52 -6.89 -2.30
N ILE A 96 -6.46 -6.90 -1.49
CA ILE A 96 -5.09 -7.05 -1.98
C ILE A 96 -4.75 -8.54 -1.93
N LEU A 97 -4.31 -9.07 -3.06
CA LEU A 97 -3.81 -10.43 -3.20
C LEU A 97 -2.31 -10.40 -3.50
N GLN A 98 -1.62 -11.45 -3.11
CA GLN A 98 -0.20 -11.65 -3.29
C GLN A 98 0.04 -12.83 -4.24
N ALA A 99 0.73 -12.58 -5.35
CA ALA A 99 1.21 -13.60 -6.26
C ALA A 99 2.45 -14.32 -5.69
N PRO A 100 2.68 -15.59 -6.06
CA PRO A 100 3.95 -16.25 -5.79
C PRO A 100 5.08 -15.49 -6.51
N ASN A 101 6.20 -15.31 -5.82
CA ASN A 101 7.43 -14.79 -6.42
C ASN A 101 8.17 -15.91 -7.17
#